data_AF-A0A975MCI2-F1
#
_entry.id   AF-A0A975MCI2-F1
#
_cell.length_a   1.000
_cell.length_b   1.000
_cell.length_c   1.000
_cell.angle_alpha   90.00
_cell.angle_beta   90.00
_cell.angle_gamma   90.00
#
_symmetry.space_group_name_H-M   'P 1'
#
loop_
_entity.id
_entity.type
_entity.pdbx_description
1 polymer ?
#
loop_
_entity_poly.entity_id
_entity_poly.type
_entity_poly.pdbx_seq_one_letter_code
_entity_poly.pdbx_strand_id
1 'polypeptide(L)' 'MELLDQIEGYLARSGTKASMFGRQAVGDPRFVQDLREGRRPRRKTTQRVLNFLASTEGVASTLSDRVDVSAG' A
#
# COMPACT_ATOMS: atom_id res chain seq x y z
N MET A 1 -2.68 -7.06 13.37
CA MET A 1 -1.80 -6.07 12.72
C MET A 1 -2.56 -4.76 12.64
N GLU A 2 -1.91 -3.65 13.00
CA GLU A 2 -2.50 -2.32 12.81
C GLU A 2 -2.50 -1.97 11.30
N LEU A 3 -3.28 -0.96 10.91
CA LEU A 3 -3.34 -0.52 9.50
C LEU A 3 -1.97 -0.07 8.99
N LEU A 4 -1.20 0.61 9.85
CA LEU A 4 0.13 1.12 9.49
C LEU A 4 1.09 -0.02 9.13
N ASP A 5 1.13 -1.10 9.90
CA ASP A 5 1.99 -2.27 9.61
C ASP A 5 1.71 -2.87 8.23
N GLN A 6 0.44 -2.98 7.86
CA GLN A 6 0.03 -3.51 6.55
C GLN A 6 0.49 -2.59 5.40
N ILE A 7 0.38 -1.27 5.61
CA ILE A 7 0.86 -0.29 4.63
C ILE A 7 2.39 -0.41 4.51
N GLU A 8 3.13 -0.39 5.61
CA GLU A 8 4.60 -0.49 5.58
C GLU A 8 5.07 -1.78 4.90
N GLY A 9 4.42 -2.91 5.18
CA GLY A 9 4.70 -4.18 4.52
C GLY A 9 4.42 -4.16 3.01
N TYR A 10 3.39 -3.43 2.56
CA TYR A 10 3.15 -3.19 1.14
C TYR A 10 4.21 -2.27 0.52
N LEU A 11 4.58 -1.17 1.18
CA LEU A 11 5.62 -0.26 0.67
C LEU A 11 6.96 -0.96 0.52
N ALA A 12 7.34 -1.80 1.49
CA ALA A 12 8.56 -2.59 1.45
C ALA A 12 8.57 -3.60 0.29
N ARG A 13 7.45 -4.30 0.05
CA ARG A 13 7.34 -5.30 -1.04
C ARG A 13 7.22 -4.67 -2.44
N SER A 14 6.48 -3.58 -2.56
CA SER A 14 6.21 -2.92 -3.85
C SER A 14 7.26 -1.89 -4.26
N GLY A 15 8.08 -1.40 -3.33
CA GLY A 15 8.96 -0.24 -3.55
C GLY A 15 8.22 1.09 -3.73
N THR A 16 6.90 1.12 -3.48
CA THR A 16 6.08 2.33 -3.62
C THR A 16 6.47 3.36 -2.55
N LYS A 17 6.58 4.64 -2.95
CA LYS A 17 6.80 5.72 -1.99
C LYS A 17 5.54 5.95 -1.14
N ALA A 18 5.70 6.19 0.16
CA ALA A 18 4.61 6.45 1.09
C ALA A 18 3.64 7.56 0.61
N SER A 19 4.18 8.62 0.01
CA SER A 19 3.39 9.72 -0.55
C SER A 19 2.62 9.36 -1.81
N MET A 20 3.20 8.51 -2.66
CA MET A 20 2.52 7.96 -3.83
C MET A 20 1.37 7.06 -3.40
N PHE A 21 1.61 6.17 -2.43
CA PHE A 21 0.59 5.31 -1.86
C PHE A 21 -0.60 6.12 -1.31
N GLY A 22 -0.33 7.12 -0.47
CA GLY A 22 -1.39 7.94 0.12
C GLY A 22 -2.25 8.64 -0.95
N ARG A 23 -1.60 9.15 -2.02
CA ARG A 23 -2.29 9.75 -3.15
C ARG A 23 -3.13 8.74 -3.95
N GLN A 24 -2.64 7.52 -4.16
CA GLN A 24 -3.38 6.48 -4.90
C GLN A 24 -4.52 5.87 -4.07
N ALA A 25 -4.30 5.57 -2.80
CA ALA A 25 -5.26 4.86 -1.96
C ALA A 25 -6.38 5.77 -1.44
N VAL A 26 -6.06 7.02 -1.08
CA VAL A 26 -7.00 7.92 -0.39
C VAL A 26 -6.99 9.36 -0.90
N GLY A 27 -6.13 9.69 -1.87
CA GLY A 27 -6.02 11.05 -2.42
C GLY A 27 -5.18 12.01 -1.56
N ASP A 28 -4.47 11.52 -0.55
CA ASP A 28 -3.71 12.35 0.40
C ASP A 28 -2.25 11.87 0.47
N PRO A 29 -1.28 12.62 -0.08
CA PRO A 29 0.13 12.22 -0.07
C PRO A 29 0.78 12.27 1.31
N ARG A 30 0.16 12.89 2.32
CA ARG A 30 0.68 12.89 3.69
C ARG A 30 0.09 11.77 4.54
N PHE A 31 -0.85 11.01 4.00
CA PHE A 31 -1.61 10.02 4.76
C PHE A 31 -0.75 9.08 5.60
N VAL A 32 0.25 8.45 5.01
CA VAL A 32 1.14 7.50 5.72
C VAL A 32 2.00 8.23 6.75
N GLN A 33 2.49 9.43 6.44
CA GLN A 33 3.26 10.24 7.38
C GLN A 33 2.42 10.61 8.60
N ASP A 34 1.20 11.09 8.40
CA ASP A 34 0.29 11.41 9.49
C ASP A 34 -0.03 10.16 10.33
N LEU A 35 -0.20 8.98 9.72
CA LEU A 35 -0.40 7.72 10.45
C LEU A 35 0.80 7.38 11.34
N ARG A 36 2.03 7.58 10.85
CA ARG A 36 3.27 7.41 11.64
C ARG A 36 3.35 8.39 12.81
N GLU A 37 2.80 9.58 12.63
CA GLU A 37 2.68 10.60 13.68
C GLU A 37 1.53 10.34 14.67
N GLY A 38 0.80 9.23 14.50
CA GLY A 38 -0.27 8.80 15.42
C GLY A 38 -1.67 9.24 15.01
N ARG A 39 -1.86 9.81 13.81
CA ARG A 39 -3.20 10.09 13.28
C ARG A 39 -4.01 8.80 13.22
N ARG A 40 -5.25 8.86 13.69
CA ARG A 40 -6.19 7.74 13.56
C ARG A 40 -7.15 8.00 12.39
N PRO A 41 -7.13 7.16 11.34
CA PRO A 41 -8.00 7.32 10.20
C PRO A 41 -9.43 6.94 10.56
N ARG A 42 -10.41 7.58 9.92
CA ARG A 42 -11.82 7.19 10.09
C ARG A 42 -12.06 5.81 9.47
N ARG A 43 -13.11 5.11 9.92
CA ARG A 43 -13.50 3.79 9.38
C ARG A 43 -13.59 3.76 7.85
N LYS A 44 -14.21 4.78 7.23
CA LYS A 44 -14.32 4.89 5.76
C LYS A 44 -12.96 4.96 5.06
N THR A 45 -12.01 5.70 5.64
CA THR A 45 -10.64 5.80 5.10
C THR A 45 -9.90 4.47 5.24
N THR A 46 -10.04 3.83 6.40
CA THR A 46 -9.48 2.49 6.64
C THR A 46 -9.96 1.49 5.59
N GLN A 47 -11.27 1.47 5.30
CA GLN A 47 -11.83 0.57 4.29
C GLN A 47 -11.28 0.82 2.89
N ARG A 48 -11.09 2.09 2.49
CA ARG A 48 -10.47 2.42 1.20
C ARG A 48 -9.05 1.91 1.09
N VAL A 49 -8.27 2.06 2.16
CA VAL A 49 -6.89 1.56 2.22
C VAL A 49 -6.87 0.04 2.13
N LEU A 50 -7.70 -0.66 2.90
CA LEU A 50 -7.78 -2.12 2.85
C LEU A 50 -8.20 -2.64 1.47
N ASN A 51 -9.19 -1.99 0.84
CA ASN A 51 -9.59 -2.35 -0.52
C ASN A 51 -8.48 -2.10 -1.53
N PHE A 52 -7.73 -0.99 -1.38
CA PHE A 52 -6.58 -0.70 -2.23
C PHE A 52 -5.50 -1.77 -2.09
N LEU A 53 -5.16 -2.16 -0.86
CA LEU A 53 -4.20 -3.22 -0.55
C LEU A 53 -4.66 -4.58 -1.12
N ALA A 54 -5.93 -4.94 -0.95
CA ALA A 54 -6.46 -6.19 -1.50
C ALA A 54 -6.41 -6.20 -3.05
N SER A 55 -6.78 -5.09 -3.69
CA SER A 55 -6.74 -4.98 -5.15
C SER A 55 -5.31 -5.02 -5.69
N THR A 56 -4.35 -4.38 -5.02
CA THR A 56 -2.95 -4.38 -5.47
C THR A 56 -2.25 -5.71 -5.26
N GLU A 57 -2.57 -6.46 -4.20
CA GLU A 57 -2.02 -7.81 -3.97
C GLU A 57 -2.63 -8.84 -4.95
N GLY A 58 -3.91 -8.68 -5.28
CA GLY A 58 -4.59 -9.50 -6.29
C GLY A 58 -4.03 -9.32 -7.70
N VAL A 59 -3.50 -8.14 -8.04
CA VAL A 59 -2.84 -7.89 -9.34
C VAL A 59 -1.32 -8.09 -9.31
N ALA A 60 -0.65 -7.88 -8.17
CA ALA A 60 0.79 -8.08 -8.04
C ALA A 60 1.20 -9.56 -8.20
N SER A 61 0.30 -10.48 -7.82
CA SER A 61 0.46 -11.92 -8.07
C SER A 61 0.56 -12.24 -9.57
N THR A 62 -0.07 -11.46 -10.44
CA THR A 62 -0.06 -11.66 -11.90
C THR A 62 1.14 -10.99 -12.60
N LEU A 63 1.73 -9.95 -11.99
CA LEU A 63 2.88 -9.25 -12.55
C LEU A 63 4.24 -9.81 -12.06
N SER A 64 4.32 -10.37 -10.84
CA SER A 64 5.54 -11.03 -10.36
C SER A 64 5.84 -12.34 -11.11
N ASP A 65 4.84 -12.99 -11.68
CA ASP A 65 4.99 -14.23 -12.47
C ASP A 65 5.73 -14.01 -13.81
N ARG A 66 5.87 -12.76 -14.27
CA ARG A 66 6.48 -12.43 -15.57
C ARG A 66 7.89 -11.87 -15.51
N VAL A 67 8.50 -11.77 -14.34
CA VAL A 67 9.84 -11.15 -14.17
C VAL A 67 10.97 -12.19 -13.99
N ASP A 68 10.66 -13.50 -14.01
CA ASP A 68 11.69 -14.55 -13.90
C ASP A 68 11.74 -15.47 -15.14
N VAL A 69 11.99 -14.91 -16.33
CA VAL A 69 12.57 -15.64 -17.47
C VAL A 69 13.51 -14.69 -18.23
N SER A 70 14.75 -14.59 -17.76
CA SER A 70 15.94 -14.28 -18.57
C SER A 70 17.19 -14.27 -17.68
N ALA A 71 17.75 -15.45 -17.43
CA ALA A 71 19.19 -15.61 -17.17
C ALA A 71 19.59 -17.08 -17.38
N GLY A 72 20.35 -17.33 -18.45
CA GLY A 72 21.18 -18.54 -18.63
C GLY A 72 20.61 -19.61 -19.54
#